data_AF-A0A1A2XTG5-F1
#
_entry.id   AF-A0A1A2XTG5-F1
#
_cell.length_a   1.000
_cell.length_b   1.000
_cell.length_c   1.000
_cell.angle_alpha   90.00
_cell.angle_beta   90.00
_cell.angle_gamma   90.00
#
_symmetry.space_group_name_H-M   'P 1'
#
loop_
_entity.id
_entity.type
_entity.pdbx_description
1 polymer ?
#
loop_
_entity_poly.entity_id
_entity_poly.type
_entity_poly.pdbx_seq_one_letter_code
_entity_poly.pdbx_strand_id
1 'polypeptide(L)'
;MSTPQRVVVRAVITEEGDLHLCNTGLALLFGVPESDITPGMEYPAEWSRRAARRVNEAGAHTGQLGLLAALGYWCELERDGAELVVIEQP
;
A
#
# COMPACT_ATOMS: atom_id res chain seq x y z
N MET A 1 -13.13 -20.70 14.35
CA MET A 1 -12.05 -19.87 13.79
C MET A 1 -12.67 -19.00 12.72
N SER A 2 -12.72 -17.69 12.94
CA SER A 2 -13.20 -16.75 11.91
C SER A 2 -12.17 -16.70 10.78
N THR A 3 -12.64 -16.68 9.54
CA THR A 3 -11.76 -16.47 8.37
C THR A 3 -11.04 -15.13 8.54
N PRO A 4 -9.70 -15.07 8.39
CA PRO A 4 -8.99 -13.80 8.49
C PRO A 4 -9.52 -12.83 7.44
N GLN A 5 -9.66 -11.57 7.82
CA GLN A 5 -10.03 -10.51 6.88
C GLN A 5 -8.89 -10.38 5.86
N ARG A 6 -9.19 -10.28 4.56
CA ARG A 6 -8.16 -10.12 3.54
C ARG A 6 -8.14 -8.70 3.02
N VAL A 7 -6.97 -8.07 3.08
CA VAL A 7 -6.71 -6.79 2.41
C VAL A 7 -6.04 -7.11 1.09
N VAL A 8 -6.81 -7.04 0.02
CA VAL A 8 -6.32 -7.36 -1.32
C VAL A 8 -5.79 -6.09 -1.97
N VAL A 9 -4.48 -6.02 -2.15
CA VAL A 9 -3.83 -4.97 -2.93
C VAL A 9 -3.50 -5.54 -4.31
N ARG A 10 -4.13 -5.01 -5.35
CA ARG A 10 -3.76 -5.34 -6.73
C ARG A 10 -2.67 -4.40 -7.17
N ALA A 11 -1.60 -4.96 -7.72
CA ALA A 11 -0.51 -4.22 -8.29
C ALA A 11 -0.36 -4.64 -9.77
N VAL A 12 -0.35 -3.67 -10.67
CA VAL A 12 -0.07 -3.89 -12.09
C VAL A 12 1.33 -3.36 -12.34
N ILE A 13 2.21 -4.17 -12.93
CA ILE A 13 3.49 -3.68 -13.44
C ILE A 13 3.27 -3.34 -14.91
N THR A 14 3.45 -2.07 -15.28
CA THR A 14 3.32 -1.64 -16.68
C THR A 14 4.49 -2.20 -17.51
N GLU A 15 4.36 -2.17 -18.83
CA GLU A 15 5.45 -2.57 -19.75
C GLU A 15 6.73 -1.73 -19.54
N GLU A 16 6.57 -0.52 -19.00
CA GLU A 16 7.66 0.43 -18.70
C GLU A 16 8.31 0.15 -17.33
N GLY A 17 7.79 -0.82 -16.57
CA GLY A 17 8.25 -1.17 -15.23
C GLY A 17 7.65 -0.34 -14.11
N ASP A 18 6.65 0.51 -14.41
CA ASP A 18 5.94 1.29 -13.39
C ASP A 18 4.98 0.40 -12.62
N LEU A 19 4.89 0.63 -11.32
CA LEU A 19 3.96 -0.11 -10.47
C LEU A 19 2.72 0.72 -10.18
N HIS A 20 1.57 0.22 -10.61
CA HIS A 20 0.26 0.80 -10.35
C HIS A 20 -0.46 0.02 -9.25
N LEU A 21 -0.68 0.67 -8.12
CA LEU A 21 -1.48 0.13 -7.02
C LEU A 21 -2.96 0.47 -7.20
N CYS A 22 -3.84 -0.45 -6.80
CA CYS A 22 -5.25 -0.14 -6.61
C CYS A 22 -5.47 0.87 -5.45
N ASN A 23 -6.66 1.44 -5.35
CA ASN A 23 -6.99 2.45 -4.34
C ASN A 23 -6.67 1.98 -2.92
N THR A 24 -6.99 0.73 -2.54
CA THR A 24 -6.61 0.17 -1.24
C THR A 24 -5.09 0.21 -0.99
N GLY A 25 -4.26 -0.10 -1.99
CA GLY A 25 -2.81 -0.06 -1.88
C GLY A 25 -2.28 1.38 -1.76
N LEU A 26 -2.85 2.30 -2.54
CA LEU A 26 -2.53 3.73 -2.45
C LEU A 26 -2.94 4.33 -1.10
N ALA A 27 -4.10 3.93 -0.57
CA ALA A 27 -4.60 4.36 0.73
C ALA A 27 -3.65 3.96 1.85
N LEU A 28 -3.20 2.70 1.86
CA LEU A 28 -2.19 2.19 2.79
C LEU A 28 -0.85 2.92 2.64
N LEU A 29 -0.39 3.13 1.41
CA LEU A 29 0.87 3.79 1.12
C LEU A 29 0.87 5.25 1.57
N PHE A 30 -0.19 6.00 1.27
CA PHE A 30 -0.32 7.41 1.64
C PHE A 30 -0.75 7.63 3.09
N GLY A 31 -1.30 6.59 3.75
CA GLY A 31 -1.90 6.71 5.08
C GLY A 31 -3.13 7.60 5.07
N VAL A 32 -4.03 7.37 4.11
CA VAL A 32 -5.28 8.13 3.93
C VAL A 32 -6.48 7.19 3.76
N PRO A 33 -7.71 7.65 4.05
CA PRO A 33 -8.91 6.88 3.72
C PRO A 33 -9.01 6.54 2.24
N GLU A 34 -9.43 5.31 1.91
CA GLU A 34 -9.63 4.90 0.50
C GLU A 34 -10.69 5.77 -0.21
N SER A 35 -11.67 6.30 0.54
CA SER A 35 -12.68 7.23 0.03
C SER A 35 -12.11 8.53 -0.55
N ASP A 36 -10.88 8.88 -0.16
CA ASP A 36 -10.24 10.12 -0.60
C ASP A 36 -9.51 9.91 -1.94
N ILE A 37 -9.42 8.66 -2.42
CA ILE A 37 -8.72 8.28 -3.64
C ILE A 37 -9.73 8.11 -4.78
N THR A 38 -9.71 9.06 -5.71
CA THR A 38 -10.54 9.05 -6.90
C THR A 38 -9.71 8.65 -8.13
N PRO A 39 -10.16 7.72 -8.98
CA PRO A 39 -9.45 7.36 -10.20
C PRO A 39 -9.16 8.58 -11.09
N GLY A 40 -7.92 8.70 -11.57
CA GLY A 40 -7.50 9.79 -12.46
C GLY A 40 -7.25 11.13 -11.79
N MET A 41 -7.35 11.23 -10.46
CA MET A 41 -6.98 12.46 -9.75
C MET A 41 -5.47 12.65 -9.72
N GLU A 42 -5.04 13.91 -9.71
CA GLU A 42 -3.68 14.25 -9.31
C GLU A 42 -3.57 14.22 -7.79
N TYR A 43 -2.59 13.48 -7.26
CA TYR A 43 -2.41 13.38 -5.81
C TYR A 43 -1.73 14.62 -5.25
N PRO A 44 -2.18 15.14 -4.10
CA PRO A 44 -1.50 16.24 -3.43
C PRO A 44 -0.02 15.89 -3.15
N ALA A 45 0.89 16.83 -3.38
CA ALA A 45 2.33 16.62 -3.12
C ALA A 45 2.63 16.17 -1.66
N GLU A 46 1.76 16.51 -0.72
CA GLU A 46 1.86 16.02 0.66
C GLU A 46 1.73 14.50 0.76
N TRP A 47 0.87 13.88 -0.04
CA TRP A 47 0.65 12.43 -0.01
C TRP A 47 1.92 11.69 -0.45
N SER A 48 2.60 12.17 -1.49
CA SER A 48 3.91 11.63 -1.89
C SER A 48 4.95 11.75 -0.76
N ARG A 49 4.95 12.87 -0.02
CA ARG A 49 5.82 13.04 1.16
C ARG A 49 5.43 12.11 2.32
N ARG A 50 4.15 11.77 2.48
CA ARG A 50 3.69 10.79 3.48
C ARG A 50 4.11 9.38 3.08
N ALA A 51 3.94 9.01 1.82
CA ALA A 51 4.41 7.72 1.28
C ALA A 51 5.91 7.52 1.53
N ALA A 52 6.74 8.49 1.18
CA ALA A 52 8.19 8.41 1.42
C ALA A 52 8.53 8.20 2.90
N ARG A 53 7.85 8.91 3.81
CA ARG A 53 8.03 8.73 5.27
C ARG A 53 7.62 7.34 5.72
N ARG A 54 6.47 6.85 5.27
CA ARG A 54 5.92 5.54 5.61
C ARG A 54 6.79 4.38 5.11
N VAL A 55 7.39 4.52 3.93
CA VAL A 55 8.37 3.55 3.41
C VAL A 55 9.62 3.51 4.27
N ASN A 56 10.17 4.67 4.63
CA ASN A 56 11.36 4.75 5.49
C ASN A 56 11.10 4.19 6.89
N GLU A 57 9.95 4.49 7.48
CA GLU A 57 9.53 3.99 8.78
C GLU A 57 9.36 2.47 8.77
N ALA A 58 8.64 1.92 7.80
CA ALA A 58 8.51 0.48 7.65
C ALA A 58 9.87 -0.20 7.48
N GLY A 59 10.79 0.40 6.72
CA GLY A 59 12.14 -0.12 6.55
C GLY A 59 12.96 -0.09 7.85
N ALA A 60 12.80 0.95 8.66
CA ALA A 60 13.45 1.04 9.97
C ALA A 60 12.93 -0.02 10.95
N HIS A 61 11.64 -0.40 10.87
CA HIS A 61 11.03 -1.40 11.76
C HIS A 61 11.25 -2.84 11.31
N THR A 62 11.22 -3.11 10.00
CA THR A 62 11.28 -4.47 9.46
C THR A 62 12.69 -4.87 9.01
N GLY A 63 13.60 -3.92 8.83
CA GLY A 63 14.90 -4.15 8.20
C GLY A 63 14.81 -4.47 6.70
N GLN A 64 13.60 -4.44 6.11
CA GLN A 64 13.34 -4.71 4.71
C GLN A 64 13.01 -3.40 3.98
N LEU A 65 13.61 -3.20 2.81
CA LEU A 65 13.35 -2.02 1.98
C LEU A 65 12.41 -2.37 0.82
N GLY A 66 11.67 -1.38 0.37
CA GLY A 66 10.79 -1.49 -0.80
C GLY A 66 9.31 -1.43 -0.45
N LEU A 67 8.50 -1.30 -1.50
CA LEU A 67 7.09 -1.01 -1.36
C LEU A 67 6.30 -2.15 -0.72
N LEU A 68 6.57 -3.41 -1.09
CA LEU A 68 5.85 -4.56 -0.53
C LEU A 68 6.09 -4.70 0.98
N ALA A 69 7.32 -4.49 1.44
CA ALA A 69 7.65 -4.47 2.86
C ALA A 69 6.89 -3.36 3.59
N ALA A 70 6.80 -2.17 2.99
CA ALA A 70 6.03 -1.07 3.53
C ALA A 70 4.53 -1.39 3.62
N LEU A 71 3.92 -1.91 2.55
CA LEU A 71 2.52 -2.29 2.53
C LEU A 71 2.21 -3.38 3.56
N GLY A 72 3.08 -4.38 3.69
CA GLY A 72 2.95 -5.46 4.66
C GLY A 72 2.94 -4.93 6.10
N TYR A 73 3.94 -4.12 6.43
CA TYR A 73 4.07 -3.49 7.75
C TYR A 73 2.84 -2.66 8.13
N TRP A 74 2.40 -1.78 7.23
CA TRP A 74 1.25 -0.91 7.53
C TRP A 74 -0.08 -1.66 7.53
N CYS A 75 -0.23 -2.73 6.73
CA CYS A 75 -1.39 -3.59 6.79
C CYS A 75 -1.48 -4.28 8.16
N GLU A 76 -0.38 -4.84 8.67
CA GLU A 76 -0.33 -5.47 9.99
C GLU A 76 -0.68 -4.49 11.11
N LEU A 77 -0.19 -3.25 11.03
CA LEU A 77 -0.39 -2.25 12.07
C LEU A 77 -1.81 -1.63 12.06
N GLU A 78 -2.39 -1.39 10.88
CA GLU A 78 -3.63 -0.62 10.73
C GLU A 78 -4.88 -1.49 10.48
N ARG A 79 -4.69 -2.79 10.20
CA ARG A 79 -5.77 -3.74 9.88
C ARG A 79 -5.62 -5.00 10.72
N ASP A 80 -6.11 -4.94 11.96
CA ASP A 80 -6.03 -6.05 12.91
C ASP A 80 -6.61 -7.35 12.34
N GLY A 81 -5.83 -8.42 12.45
CA GLY A 81 -6.18 -9.75 11.93
C GLY A 81 -6.29 -9.85 10.40
N ALA A 82 -5.81 -8.85 9.65
CA ALA A 82 -5.89 -8.85 8.20
C ALA A 82 -4.65 -9.42 7.51
N GLU A 83 -4.87 -10.29 6.52
CA GLU A 83 -3.82 -10.81 5.63
C GLU A 83 -3.67 -9.87 4.43
N LEU A 84 -2.46 -9.34 4.20
CA LEU A 84 -2.13 -8.64 2.96
C LEU A 84 -1.96 -9.66 1.83
N VAL A 85 -2.79 -9.54 0.80
CA VAL A 85 -2.65 -10.32 -0.43
C VAL A 85 -2.31 -9.36 -1.56
N VAL A 86 -1.09 -9.49 -2.10
CA VAL A 86 -0.67 -8.74 -3.29
C VAL A 86 -0.88 -9.60 -4.53
N ILE A 87 -1.71 -9.12 -5.44
CA ILE A 87 -1.95 -9.79 -6.72
C ILE A 87 -1.25 -8.97 -7.81
N GLU A 88 -0.18 -9.53 -8.35
CA GLU A 88 0.46 -9.02 -9.57
C GLU A 88 -0.41 -9.39 -10.77
N GLN A 89 -0.83 -8.37 -11.53
CA GLN A 89 -1.57 -8.56 -12.77
C GLN A 89 -0.63 -8.31 -13.97
N PRO A 90 -0.69 -9.16 -15.00
CA PRO A 90 0.06 -8.96 -16.24
C PRO A 90 -0.47 -7.76 -17.05
#